data_AF-A0A0F9PWF4-F1
#
_entry.id   AF-A0A0F9PWF4-F1
#
_cell.length_a   1.000
_cell.length_b   1.000
_cell.length_c   1.000
_cell.angle_alpha   90.00
_cell.angle_beta   90.00
_cell.angle_gamma   90.00
#
_symmetry.space_group_name_H-M   'P 1'
#
loop_
_entity.id
_entity.type
_entity.pdbx_description
1 polymer ?
#
loop_
_entity_poly.entity_id
_entity_poly.type
_entity_poly.pdbx_seq_one_letter_code
_entity_poly.pdbx_strand_id
1 'polypeptide(L)'
;MPLDNGKVMIPWPLAEEILTLSLTAPTLRLAFSMLHRLDLEGVCGPNGPEECPLIWAGGGLLRERVGPKGSNDARTIRAAAEALTHAGVLERANLLENATKLQWQFSTWVWYHMRNRDPSNYVLVDLEELGRFRSTYRISLYLIARKVRGSNAPQFEIRYDNNISEEANIRRLWSGLRLVSEVLGVICYSGLEMRSDIPAPDCFKVKMRHAATLWRHRNYAQFDRPKMVWRVDRSGHAPFISRSINENLGDPIDLAEQGLDQQVISGA
;
A
#
# COMPACT_ATOMS: atom_id res chain seq x y z
N MET A 1 8.74 -25.64 0.37
CA MET A 1 8.91 -24.17 0.36
C MET A 1 7.59 -23.54 -0.03
N PRO A 2 7.19 -22.41 0.58
CA PRO A 2 6.03 -21.65 0.12
C PRO A 2 6.18 -21.35 -1.38
N LEU A 3 5.09 -21.46 -2.15
CA LEU A 3 5.07 -21.05 -3.55
C LEU A 3 5.30 -19.53 -3.60
N ASP A 4 6.41 -19.12 -4.20
CA ASP A 4 6.76 -17.71 -4.36
C ASP A 4 5.84 -17.06 -5.40
N ASN A 5 4.78 -16.41 -4.90
CA ASN A 5 3.81 -15.68 -5.71
C ASN A 5 4.04 -14.16 -5.71
N GLY A 6 5.18 -13.70 -5.17
CA GLY A 6 5.53 -12.28 -5.09
C GLY A 6 4.69 -11.45 -4.13
N LYS A 7 3.94 -12.09 -3.23
CA LYS A 7 3.11 -11.43 -2.23
C LYS A 7 3.61 -11.74 -0.84
N VAL A 8 3.55 -10.73 0.03
CA VAL A 8 3.88 -10.89 1.45
C VAL A 8 2.73 -10.40 2.32
N MET A 9 2.38 -11.20 3.32
CA MET A 9 1.43 -10.83 4.35
C MET A 9 2.13 -10.01 5.43
N ILE A 10 1.80 -8.72 5.52
CA ILE A 10 2.35 -7.82 6.54
C ILE A 10 1.26 -7.46 7.54
N PRO A 11 1.45 -7.71 8.85
CA PRO A 11 0.54 -7.22 9.88
C PRO A 11 0.31 -5.72 9.73
N TRP A 12 -0.94 -5.28 9.82
CA TRP A 12 -1.27 -3.87 9.60
C TRP A 12 -0.56 -2.92 10.58
N PRO A 13 -0.45 -3.22 11.90
CA PRO A 13 0.30 -2.37 12.83
C PRO A 13 1.77 -2.18 12.42
N LEU A 14 2.41 -3.24 11.91
CA LEU A 14 3.78 -3.16 11.40
C LEU A 14 3.88 -2.28 10.16
N ALA A 15 2.95 -2.42 9.21
CA ALA A 15 2.92 -1.59 8.03
C ALA A 15 2.71 -0.10 8.37
N GLU A 16 1.81 0.20 9.31
CA GLU A 16 1.58 1.56 9.81
C GLU A 16 2.83 2.15 10.44
N GLU A 17 3.47 1.41 11.35
CA GLU A 17 4.69 1.88 12.03
C GLU A 17 5.81 2.15 11.03
N ILE A 18 6.07 1.24 10.08
CA ILE A 18 7.06 1.45 9.00
C ILE A 18 6.73 2.71 8.17
N LEU A 19 5.44 2.97 7.89
CA LEU A 19 5.02 4.15 7.13
C LEU A 19 5.19 5.47 7.89
N THR A 20 5.28 5.44 9.22
CA THR A 20 5.61 6.63 10.03
C THR A 20 7.09 6.99 9.97
N LEU A 21 7.95 6.05 9.55
CA LEU A 21 9.38 6.28 9.42
C LEU A 21 9.66 7.18 8.20
N SER A 22 10.59 8.12 8.36
CA SER A 22 11.04 9.05 7.31
C SER A 22 11.94 8.37 6.26
N LEU A 23 11.47 7.27 5.68
CA LEU A 23 12.17 6.46 4.68
C LEU A 23 11.82 6.91 3.26
N THR A 24 12.81 6.83 2.38
CA THR A 24 12.61 7.06 0.95
C THR A 24 11.81 5.93 0.31
N ALA A 25 11.12 6.19 -0.80
CA ALA A 25 10.37 5.17 -1.52
C ALA A 25 11.22 3.94 -1.95
N PRO A 26 12.45 4.09 -2.47
CA PRO A 26 13.33 2.95 -2.69
C PRO A 26 13.62 2.13 -1.42
N THR A 27 13.87 2.81 -0.29
CA THR A 27 14.17 2.15 0.99
C THR A 27 12.96 1.38 1.53
N LEU A 28 11.76 1.97 1.47
CA LEU A 28 10.52 1.29 1.86
C LEU A 28 10.28 0.03 1.02
N ARG A 29 10.41 0.16 -0.30
CA ARG A 29 10.28 -0.96 -1.23
C ARG A 29 11.26 -2.09 -0.92
N LEU A 30 12.52 -1.74 -0.60
CA LEU A 30 13.50 -2.70 -0.15
C LEU A 30 13.09 -3.39 1.16
N ALA A 31 12.57 -2.66 2.14
CA ALA A 31 12.10 -3.23 3.40
C ALA A 31 10.99 -4.28 3.18
N PHE A 32 9.99 -3.99 2.34
CA PHE A 32 8.95 -4.97 1.99
C PHE A 32 9.50 -6.19 1.24
N SER A 33 10.50 -6.00 0.37
CA SER A 33 11.21 -7.11 -0.30
C SER A 33 11.97 -7.99 0.69
N MET A 34 12.63 -7.38 1.68
CA MET A 34 13.32 -8.09 2.75
C MET A 34 12.35 -8.87 3.66
N LEU A 35 11.17 -8.30 3.97
CA LEU A 35 10.11 -8.97 4.71
C LEU A 35 9.53 -10.15 3.94
N HIS A 36 9.34 -10.01 2.62
CA HIS A 36 8.97 -11.12 1.74
C HIS A 36 10.02 -12.23 1.76
N ARG A 37 11.32 -11.88 1.71
CA ARG A 37 12.38 -12.89 1.79
C ARG A 37 12.35 -13.63 3.13
N LEU A 38 12.15 -12.92 4.24
CA LEU A 38 11.95 -13.52 5.56
C LEU A 38 10.75 -14.48 5.57
N ASP A 39 9.63 -14.12 4.94
CA ASP A 39 8.45 -14.98 4.84
C ASP A 39 8.70 -16.25 4.01
N LEU A 40 9.47 -16.14 2.91
CA LEU A 40 9.86 -17.27 2.07
C LEU A 40 10.76 -18.30 2.78
N GLU A 41 11.56 -17.87 3.75
CA GLU A 41 12.34 -18.79 4.60
C GLU A 41 11.43 -19.66 5.50
N GLY A 42 10.12 -19.36 5.58
CA GLY A 42 9.15 -20.17 6.32
C GLY A 42 9.27 -20.03 7.84
N VAL A 43 9.95 -18.99 8.31
CA VAL A 43 10.18 -18.74 9.74
C VAL A 43 9.11 -17.86 10.38
N CYS A 44 8.29 -17.15 9.58
CA CYS A 44 7.24 -16.26 10.08
C CYS A 44 6.00 -17.04 10.59
N GLY A 45 5.38 -16.54 11.66
CA GLY A 45 4.21 -17.12 12.30
C GLY A 45 4.50 -17.71 13.69
N PRO A 46 3.46 -18.19 14.40
CA PRO A 46 3.56 -18.57 15.83
C PRO A 46 4.58 -19.68 16.11
N ASN A 47 4.85 -20.52 15.12
CA ASN A 47 5.81 -21.63 15.21
C ASN A 47 7.25 -21.21 14.83
N GLY A 48 7.46 -19.92 14.55
CA GLY A 48 8.76 -19.35 14.23
C GLY A 48 9.72 -19.33 15.44
N PRO A 49 11.03 -19.19 15.19
CA PRO A 49 12.03 -19.11 16.26
C PRO A 49 11.77 -17.93 17.21
N GLU A 50 12.26 -18.02 18.44
CA GLU A 50 12.11 -16.93 19.40
C GLU A 50 12.83 -15.67 18.96
N GLU A 51 14.07 -15.83 18.51
CA GLU A 51 14.92 -14.76 18.00
C GLU A 51 14.76 -14.58 16.49
N CYS A 52 14.93 -13.33 16.02
CA CYS A 52 14.88 -13.04 14.60
C CYS A 52 16.08 -13.69 13.90
N PRO A 53 15.90 -14.53 12.86
CA PRO A 53 17.01 -15.14 12.17
C PRO A 53 17.80 -14.12 11.35
N LEU A 54 19.11 -14.39 11.22
CA LEU A 54 19.99 -13.67 10.30
C LEU A 54 19.77 -14.21 8.88
N ILE A 55 19.33 -13.35 7.95
CA ILE A 55 18.97 -13.71 6.57
C ILE A 55 19.89 -13.01 5.59
N TRP A 56 20.06 -13.59 4.40
CA TRP A 56 20.76 -12.95 3.31
C TRP A 56 20.07 -13.16 1.97
N ALA A 57 20.32 -12.25 1.03
CA ALA A 57 19.89 -12.38 -0.36
C ALA A 57 20.82 -11.57 -1.28
N GLY A 58 20.85 -11.97 -2.56
CA GLY A 58 21.49 -11.16 -3.60
C GLY A 58 20.77 -9.84 -3.79
N GLY A 59 21.52 -8.75 -3.97
CA GLY A 59 20.94 -7.42 -4.18
C GLY A 59 20.06 -7.32 -5.43
N GLY A 60 20.38 -8.09 -6.47
CA GLY A 60 19.55 -8.24 -7.66
C GLY A 60 18.18 -8.83 -7.34
N LEU A 61 18.16 -9.93 -6.56
CA LEU A 61 16.93 -10.61 -6.14
C LEU A 61 16.01 -9.69 -5.32
N LEU A 62 16.59 -8.93 -4.38
CA LEU A 62 15.82 -7.99 -3.56
C LEU A 62 15.20 -6.86 -4.39
N ARG A 63 15.86 -6.42 -5.48
CA ARG A 63 15.39 -5.31 -6.33
C ARG A 63 14.45 -5.75 -7.44
N GLU A 64 14.64 -6.94 -7.98
CA GLU A 64 13.89 -7.46 -9.13
C GLU A 64 12.37 -7.29 -8.97
N ARG A 65 11.89 -7.47 -7.74
CA ARG A 65 10.45 -7.45 -7.42
C ARG A 65 9.90 -6.07 -7.09
N VAL A 66 10.70 -5.14 -6.60
CA VAL A 66 10.20 -3.88 -5.98
C VAL A 66 10.78 -2.60 -6.59
N GLY A 67 11.67 -2.68 -7.57
CA GLY A 67 12.45 -1.51 -8.01
C GLY A 67 12.59 -1.38 -9.53
N PRO A 68 12.85 -0.17 -10.04
CA PRO A 68 13.08 0.03 -11.46
C PRO A 68 14.25 -0.83 -11.93
N LYS A 69 14.07 -1.53 -13.05
CA LYS A 69 15.06 -2.41 -13.68
C LYS A 69 16.24 -1.54 -14.16
N GLY A 70 17.24 -1.34 -13.30
CA GLY A 70 18.42 -0.51 -13.54
C GLY A 70 19.68 -1.18 -12.97
N SER A 71 20.86 -0.57 -13.21
CA SER A 71 22.13 -1.15 -12.81
C SER A 71 22.19 -1.42 -11.31
N ASN A 72 22.77 -2.57 -10.96
CA ASN A 72 22.86 -3.05 -9.59
C ASN A 72 23.93 -2.27 -8.78
N ASP A 73 23.76 -0.96 -8.56
CA ASP A 73 24.73 -0.22 -7.77
C ASP A 73 24.64 -0.68 -6.30
N ALA A 74 25.74 -1.24 -5.80
CA ALA A 74 25.94 -1.63 -4.42
C ALA A 74 25.79 -0.43 -3.47
N ARG A 75 26.08 0.78 -3.94
CA ARG A 75 25.91 2.03 -3.18
C ARG A 75 24.46 2.27 -2.77
N THR A 76 23.50 1.99 -3.65
CA THR A 76 22.07 2.20 -3.34
C THR A 76 21.58 1.23 -2.28
N ILE A 77 22.00 -0.03 -2.35
CA ILE A 77 21.64 -1.05 -1.34
C ILE A 77 22.29 -0.69 0.00
N ARG A 78 23.56 -0.27 -0.01
CA ARG A 78 24.25 0.20 1.20
C ARG A 78 23.50 1.35 1.87
N ALA A 79 23.19 2.40 1.12
CA ALA A 79 22.48 3.57 1.65
C ALA A 79 21.08 3.22 2.19
N ALA A 80 20.37 2.30 1.53
CA ALA A 80 19.08 1.83 2.00
C ALA A 80 19.20 1.00 3.29
N ALA A 81 20.19 0.12 3.38
CA ALA A 81 20.46 -0.66 4.59
C ALA A 81 20.85 0.24 5.76
N GLU A 82 21.73 1.23 5.55
CA GLU A 82 22.10 2.24 6.55
C GLU A 82 20.89 3.02 7.05
N ALA A 83 20.01 3.46 6.12
CA ALA A 83 18.78 4.16 6.49
C ALA A 83 17.82 3.28 7.32
N LEU A 84 17.71 1.98 7.00
CA LEU A 84 16.88 1.04 7.76
C LEU A 84 17.46 0.75 9.15
N THR A 85 18.78 0.64 9.28
CA THR A 85 19.46 0.52 10.58
C THR A 85 19.26 1.79 11.41
N HIS A 86 19.44 2.97 10.81
CA HIS A 86 19.24 4.25 11.51
C HIS A 86 17.79 4.44 11.97
N ALA A 87 16.83 3.97 11.17
CA ALA A 87 15.40 3.98 11.54
C ALA A 87 15.01 2.86 12.51
N GLY A 88 15.95 2.02 12.96
CA GLY A 88 15.68 0.93 13.91
C GLY A 88 14.88 -0.24 13.34
N VAL A 89 14.73 -0.34 12.01
CA VAL A 89 14.08 -1.46 11.33
C VAL A 89 15.00 -2.68 11.31
N LEU A 90 16.31 -2.46 11.18
CA LEU A 90 17.33 -3.50 11.21
C LEU A 90 18.19 -3.36 12.46
N GLU A 91 18.47 -4.49 13.09
CA GLU A 91 19.44 -4.57 14.18
C GLU A 91 20.85 -4.83 13.63
N ARG A 92 20.95 -5.61 12.54
CA ARG A 92 22.21 -5.89 11.85
C ARG A 92 22.01 -5.78 10.35
N ALA A 93 23.00 -5.21 9.65
CA ALA A 93 23.04 -5.17 8.20
C ALA A 93 24.50 -5.18 7.72
N ASN A 94 24.86 -6.20 6.94
CA ASN A 94 26.21 -6.40 6.40
C ASN A 94 26.15 -6.66 4.90
N LEU A 95 27.14 -6.14 4.17
CA LEU A 95 27.33 -6.46 2.76
C LEU A 95 28.36 -7.59 2.65
N LEU A 96 28.01 -8.63 1.89
CA LEU A 96 28.85 -9.80 1.64
C LEU A 96 29.28 -9.83 0.16
N GLU A 97 30.30 -10.65 -0.15
CA GLU A 97 30.72 -10.98 -1.52
C GLU A 97 30.87 -9.75 -2.43
N ASN A 98 31.81 -8.87 -2.10
CA ASN A 98 32.06 -7.61 -2.84
C ASN A 98 30.81 -6.72 -2.98
N ALA A 99 29.95 -6.73 -1.95
CA ALA A 99 28.69 -6.00 -1.89
C ALA A 99 27.63 -6.40 -2.92
N THR A 100 27.67 -7.66 -3.38
CA THR A 100 26.62 -8.24 -4.23
C THR A 100 25.48 -8.85 -3.42
N LYS A 101 25.73 -9.20 -2.15
CA LYS A 101 24.74 -9.75 -1.22
C LYS A 101 24.55 -8.84 -0.01
N LEU A 102 23.32 -8.75 0.45
CA LEU A 102 22.97 -8.11 1.72
C LEU A 102 22.59 -9.21 2.70
N GLN A 103 23.21 -9.18 3.88
CA GLN A 103 22.81 -9.96 5.06
C GLN A 103 22.20 -9.00 6.08
N TRP A 104 21.09 -9.38 6.69
CA TRP A 104 20.39 -8.54 7.66
C TRP A 104 19.69 -9.35 8.75
N GLN A 105 19.41 -8.68 9.85
CA GLN A 105 18.54 -9.14 10.92
C GLN A 105 17.55 -8.01 11.23
N PHE A 106 16.26 -8.31 11.21
CA PHE A 106 15.25 -7.34 11.62
C PHE A 106 15.32 -7.12 13.12
N SER A 107 14.98 -5.90 13.55
CA SER A 107 14.87 -5.58 14.97
C SER A 107 13.76 -6.38 15.66
N THR A 108 13.85 -6.47 16.99
CA THR A 108 12.90 -7.22 17.83
C THR A 108 11.44 -6.81 17.60
N TRP A 109 11.15 -5.52 17.39
CA TRP A 109 9.78 -5.05 17.19
C TRP A 109 9.20 -5.50 15.83
N VAL A 110 9.98 -5.41 14.75
CA VAL A 110 9.57 -5.94 13.43
C VAL A 110 9.35 -7.44 13.53
N TRP A 111 10.29 -8.14 14.17
CA TRP A 111 10.22 -9.59 14.32
C TRP A 111 9.00 -10.02 15.14
N TYR A 112 8.73 -9.33 16.25
CA TYR A 112 7.57 -9.57 17.09
C TYR A 112 6.27 -9.56 16.27
N HIS A 113 6.10 -8.57 15.40
CA HIS A 113 4.92 -8.50 14.54
C HIS A 113 4.87 -9.63 13.50
N MET A 114 5.98 -9.92 12.82
CA MET A 114 6.02 -10.97 11.79
C MET A 114 5.85 -12.38 12.38
N ARG A 115 6.40 -12.64 13.57
CA ARG A 115 6.25 -13.88 14.31
C ARG A 115 4.82 -14.04 14.82
N ASN A 116 4.24 -13.01 15.42
CA ASN A 116 2.89 -13.06 15.99
C ASN A 116 1.80 -12.58 15.02
N ARG A 117 2.01 -12.74 13.71
CA ARG A 117 1.11 -12.20 12.69
C ARG A 117 -0.30 -12.80 12.80
N ASP A 118 -1.29 -11.91 12.88
CA ASP A 118 -2.70 -12.25 12.89
C ASP A 118 -3.29 -12.17 11.47
N PRO A 119 -3.86 -13.25 10.93
CA PRO A 119 -4.51 -13.24 9.62
C PRO A 119 -5.80 -12.38 9.58
N SER A 120 -6.31 -11.86 10.69
CA SER A 120 -7.47 -10.97 10.69
C SER A 120 -7.10 -9.51 10.38
N ASN A 121 -5.87 -9.09 10.67
CA ASN A 121 -5.43 -7.70 10.56
C ASN A 121 -4.09 -7.54 9.85
N TYR A 122 -4.13 -7.71 8.52
CA TYR A 122 -2.95 -7.64 7.66
C TYR A 122 -3.24 -6.89 6.36
N VAL A 123 -2.18 -6.49 5.66
CA VAL A 123 -2.20 -6.10 4.26
C VAL A 123 -1.42 -7.13 3.43
N LEU A 124 -2.02 -7.61 2.34
CA LEU A 124 -1.33 -8.48 1.38
C LEU A 124 -0.64 -7.60 0.34
N VAL A 125 0.66 -7.41 0.51
CA VAL A 125 1.47 -6.55 -0.37
C VAL A 125 1.95 -7.37 -1.55
N ASP A 126 1.53 -6.99 -2.75
CA ASP A 126 2.13 -7.47 -3.99
C ASP A 126 3.35 -6.59 -4.32
N LEU A 127 4.51 -7.23 -4.47
CA LEU A 127 5.77 -6.53 -4.67
C LEU A 127 5.87 -5.88 -6.05
N GLU A 128 5.31 -6.50 -7.10
CA GLU A 128 5.30 -5.94 -8.45
C GLU A 128 4.40 -4.71 -8.52
N GLU A 129 3.21 -4.79 -7.90
CA GLU A 129 2.32 -3.64 -7.71
C GLU A 129 3.05 -2.52 -6.96
N LEU A 130 3.69 -2.86 -5.82
CA LEU A 130 4.45 -1.91 -4.99
C LEU A 130 5.58 -1.22 -5.78
N GLY A 131 6.24 -1.96 -6.68
CA GLY A 131 7.33 -1.47 -7.54
C GLY A 131 6.95 -0.29 -8.43
N ARG A 132 5.65 -0.11 -8.72
CA ARG A 132 5.11 0.98 -9.56
C ARG A 132 5.06 2.32 -8.84
N PHE A 133 5.10 2.34 -7.50
CA PHE A 133 4.96 3.55 -6.70
C PHE A 133 6.31 4.19 -6.38
N ARG A 134 6.53 5.41 -6.89
CA ARG A 134 7.83 6.12 -6.84
C ARG A 134 8.00 7.11 -5.69
N SER A 135 6.98 7.31 -4.85
CA SER A 135 7.04 8.21 -3.70
C SER A 135 6.42 7.57 -2.46
N THR A 136 6.92 7.92 -1.28
CA THR A 136 6.46 7.40 0.01
C THR A 136 4.97 7.65 0.21
N TYR A 137 4.49 8.82 -0.19
CA TYR A 137 3.05 9.15 -0.19
C TYR A 137 2.21 8.17 -1.01
N ARG A 138 2.65 7.84 -2.23
CA ARG A 138 1.92 6.93 -3.10
C ARG A 138 1.98 5.48 -2.60
N ILE A 139 3.11 5.07 -2.01
CA ILE A 139 3.23 3.77 -1.34
C ILE A 139 2.23 3.68 -0.17
N SER A 140 2.15 4.72 0.66
CA SER A 140 1.18 4.79 1.76
C SER A 140 -0.26 4.67 1.26
N LEU A 141 -0.64 5.45 0.23
CA LEU A 141 -1.97 5.34 -0.39
C LEU A 141 -2.26 3.93 -0.89
N TYR A 142 -1.30 3.29 -1.55
CA TYR A 142 -1.45 1.93 -2.05
C TYR A 142 -1.67 0.93 -0.91
N LEU A 143 -0.86 0.97 0.15
CA LEU A 143 -0.97 0.04 1.28
C LEU A 143 -2.30 0.18 2.01
N ILE A 144 -2.73 1.42 2.28
CA ILE A 144 -4.03 1.70 2.91
C ILE A 144 -5.17 1.21 2.01
N ALA A 145 -5.14 1.56 0.73
CA ALA A 145 -6.17 1.13 -0.23
C ALA A 145 -6.23 -0.40 -0.35
N ARG A 146 -5.08 -1.09 -0.41
CA ARG A 146 -4.98 -2.54 -0.46
C ARG A 146 -5.54 -3.19 0.81
N LYS A 147 -5.26 -2.62 1.99
CA LYS A 147 -5.79 -3.09 3.27
C LYS A 147 -7.31 -3.05 3.31
N VAL A 148 -7.92 -1.95 2.84
CA VAL A 148 -9.38 -1.76 2.96
C VAL A 148 -10.15 -2.35 1.79
N ARG A 149 -9.52 -2.63 0.64
CA ARG A 149 -10.19 -3.10 -0.60
C ARG A 149 -11.11 -4.30 -0.37
N GLY A 150 -10.76 -5.24 0.51
CA GLY A 150 -11.57 -6.43 0.80
C GLY A 150 -12.82 -6.18 1.64
N SER A 151 -13.01 -4.97 2.18
CA SER A 151 -14.14 -4.63 3.04
C SER A 151 -15.42 -4.40 2.22
N ASN A 152 -16.59 -4.61 2.84
CA ASN A 152 -17.89 -4.36 2.19
C ASN A 152 -18.08 -2.89 1.75
N ALA A 153 -17.50 -1.95 2.49
CA ALA A 153 -17.54 -0.51 2.22
C ALA A 153 -16.12 0.08 2.35
N PRO A 154 -15.25 -0.13 1.35
CA PRO A 154 -13.83 0.21 1.44
C PRO A 154 -13.62 1.73 1.43
N GLN A 155 -13.13 2.27 2.54
CA GLN A 155 -12.86 3.70 2.69
C GLN A 155 -11.70 3.96 3.63
N PHE A 156 -11.08 5.12 3.49
CA PHE A 156 -9.99 5.57 4.35
C PHE A 156 -9.86 7.09 4.30
N GLU A 157 -9.08 7.64 5.23
CA GLU A 157 -8.81 9.07 5.34
C GLU A 157 -7.33 9.36 5.14
N ILE A 158 -7.05 10.51 4.52
CA ILE A 158 -5.70 11.04 4.32
C ILE A 158 -5.66 12.44 4.89
N ARG A 159 -4.73 12.67 5.82
CA ARG A 159 -4.55 13.99 6.45
C ARG A 159 -4.26 15.06 5.39
N TYR A 160 -4.90 16.20 5.56
CA TYR A 160 -4.60 17.40 4.78
C TYR A 160 -3.26 18.00 5.26
N ASP A 161 -2.36 18.32 4.32
CA ASP A 161 -1.06 18.93 4.65
C ASP A 161 -1.18 20.46 4.63
N ASN A 162 -1.23 21.06 5.82
CA ASN A 162 -1.35 22.52 5.98
C ASN A 162 -0.11 23.31 5.52
N ASN A 163 1.01 22.63 5.23
CA ASN A 163 2.24 23.30 4.80
C ASN A 163 2.30 23.54 3.28
N ILE A 164 1.33 23.01 2.53
CA ILE A 164 1.25 23.17 1.07
C ILE A 164 -0.12 23.72 0.68
N SER A 165 -0.21 24.31 -0.51
CA SER A 165 -1.47 24.85 -1.01
C SER A 165 -2.52 23.75 -1.20
N GLU A 166 -3.80 24.12 -1.12
CA GLU A 166 -4.92 23.21 -1.38
C GLU A 166 -4.81 22.54 -2.75
N GLU A 167 -4.45 23.32 -3.78
CA GLU A 167 -4.24 22.79 -5.12
C GLU A 167 -3.08 21.79 -5.19
N ALA A 168 -2.01 21.99 -4.43
CA ALA A 168 -0.91 21.03 -4.34
C ALA A 168 -1.34 19.73 -3.64
N ASN A 169 -2.09 19.84 -2.53
CA ASN A 169 -2.71 18.70 -1.85
C ASN A 169 -3.58 17.87 -2.80
N ILE A 170 -4.51 18.54 -3.49
CA ILE A 170 -5.45 17.93 -4.43
C ILE A 170 -4.71 17.22 -5.57
N ARG A 171 -3.77 17.90 -6.25
CA ARG A 171 -3.00 17.31 -7.35
C ARG A 171 -2.18 16.10 -6.89
N ARG A 172 -1.56 16.20 -5.71
CA ARG A 172 -0.78 15.10 -5.11
C ARG A 172 -1.68 13.88 -4.85
N LEU A 173 -2.87 14.10 -4.26
CA LEU A 173 -3.85 13.04 -4.01
C LEU A 173 -4.33 12.39 -5.31
N TRP A 174 -4.82 13.16 -6.27
CA TRP A 174 -5.33 12.60 -7.54
C TRP A 174 -4.27 11.83 -8.30
N SER A 175 -3.04 12.35 -8.33
CA SER A 175 -1.92 11.68 -8.98
C SER A 175 -1.61 10.33 -8.32
N GLY A 176 -1.75 10.22 -6.99
CA GLY A 176 -1.63 8.97 -6.27
C GLY A 176 -2.82 8.04 -6.49
N LEU A 177 -4.04 8.54 -6.31
CA LEU A 177 -5.28 7.75 -6.45
C LEU A 177 -5.47 7.23 -7.87
N ARG A 178 -5.05 7.96 -8.91
CA ARG A 178 -5.09 7.46 -10.30
C ARG A 178 -4.26 6.19 -10.45
N LEU A 179 -3.03 6.19 -9.93
CA LEU A 179 -2.16 5.02 -10.00
C LEU A 179 -2.68 3.87 -9.12
N VAL A 180 -3.22 4.17 -7.94
CA VAL A 180 -3.89 3.16 -7.10
C VAL A 180 -5.10 2.55 -7.81
N SER A 181 -5.91 3.37 -8.48
CA SER A 181 -7.08 2.96 -9.25
C SER A 181 -6.72 2.04 -10.41
N GLU A 182 -5.64 2.38 -11.12
CA GLU A 182 -5.07 1.56 -12.18
C GLU A 182 -4.54 0.22 -11.68
N VAL A 183 -3.78 0.23 -10.57
CA VAL A 183 -3.15 -0.98 -10.01
C VAL A 183 -4.16 -1.93 -9.38
N LEU A 184 -5.15 -1.41 -8.64
CA LEU A 184 -6.10 -2.22 -7.89
C LEU A 184 -7.41 -2.52 -8.61
N GLY A 185 -7.62 -1.93 -9.80
CA GLY A 185 -8.87 -2.04 -10.56
C GLY A 185 -10.05 -1.46 -9.77
N VAL A 186 -9.93 -0.21 -9.33
CA VAL A 186 -10.96 0.46 -8.51
C VAL A 186 -11.28 1.84 -9.05
N ILE A 187 -12.47 2.34 -8.71
CA ILE A 187 -12.86 3.74 -8.84
C ILE A 187 -12.79 4.37 -7.44
N CYS A 188 -12.08 5.48 -7.30
CA CYS A 188 -11.99 6.24 -6.06
C CYS A 188 -12.90 7.46 -6.12
N TYR A 189 -13.71 7.68 -5.09
CA TYR A 189 -14.41 8.93 -4.83
C TYR A 189 -13.69 9.61 -3.67
N SER A 190 -13.05 10.75 -3.92
CA SER A 190 -12.34 11.52 -2.89
C SER A 190 -13.12 12.79 -2.57
N GLY A 191 -13.41 13.05 -1.31
CA GLY A 191 -14.00 14.29 -0.82
C GLY A 191 -13.03 15.02 0.09
N LEU A 192 -12.89 16.34 -0.09
CA LEU A 192 -12.18 17.20 0.86
C LEU A 192 -13.15 17.57 1.99
N GLU A 193 -13.00 16.96 3.16
CA GLU A 193 -13.87 17.22 4.30
C GLU A 193 -13.39 18.44 5.10
N MET A 194 -14.35 19.28 5.48
CA MET A 194 -14.11 20.48 6.28
C MET A 194 -14.22 20.15 7.77
N ARG A 195 -13.40 20.84 8.58
CA ARG A 195 -13.49 20.77 10.04
C ARG A 195 -14.87 21.17 10.55
N SER A 196 -15.25 20.63 11.71
CA SER A 196 -16.57 20.89 12.28
C SER A 196 -16.69 22.26 12.95
N ASP A 197 -15.58 22.78 13.45
CA ASP A 197 -15.46 23.95 14.32
C ASP A 197 -15.02 25.23 13.57
N ILE A 198 -14.27 25.08 12.47
CA ILE A 198 -13.77 26.20 11.67
C ILE A 198 -13.92 25.92 10.16
N PRO A 199 -14.02 26.95 9.30
CA PRO A 199 -14.13 26.78 7.85
C PRO A 199 -12.76 26.47 7.22
N ALA A 200 -12.09 25.41 7.68
CA ALA A 200 -10.82 24.93 7.16
C ALA A 200 -10.89 23.45 6.74
N PRO A 201 -10.11 23.02 5.74
CA PRO A 201 -9.98 21.61 5.40
C PRO A 201 -9.41 20.79 6.58
N ASP A 202 -9.89 19.56 6.73
CA ASP A 202 -9.41 18.61 7.74
C ASP A 202 -8.64 17.45 7.09
N CYS A 203 -9.33 16.71 6.22
CA CYS A 203 -8.79 15.53 5.58
C CYS A 203 -9.41 15.31 4.20
N PHE A 204 -8.79 14.41 3.44
CA PHE A 204 -9.42 13.78 2.29
C PHE A 204 -10.01 12.45 2.71
N LYS A 205 -11.33 12.33 2.61
CA LYS A 205 -12.01 11.04 2.73
C LYS A 205 -12.04 10.38 1.37
N VAL A 206 -11.62 9.12 1.29
CA VAL A 206 -11.57 8.36 0.05
C VAL A 206 -12.46 7.13 0.20
N LYS A 207 -13.40 6.97 -0.72
CA LYS A 207 -14.30 5.82 -0.82
C LYS A 207 -14.00 5.08 -2.12
N MET A 208 -13.79 3.78 -2.04
CA MET A 208 -13.42 2.96 -3.20
C MET A 208 -14.61 2.14 -3.70
N ARG A 209 -14.68 1.89 -5.00
CA ARG A 209 -15.68 1.02 -5.61
C ARG A 209 -15.01 0.07 -6.60
N HIS A 210 -15.38 -1.20 -6.54
CA HIS A 210 -15.07 -2.23 -7.54
C HIS A 210 -16.26 -3.21 -7.64
N ALA A 211 -16.21 -4.16 -8.57
CA ALA A 211 -17.32 -5.06 -8.86
C ALA A 211 -17.89 -5.76 -7.60
N ALA A 212 -17.02 -6.22 -6.69
CA ALA A 212 -17.42 -6.90 -5.46
C ALA A 212 -17.80 -5.98 -4.26
N THR A 213 -17.76 -4.64 -4.40
CA THR A 213 -18.13 -3.75 -3.27
C THR A 213 -19.63 -3.73 -3.01
N LEU A 214 -20.03 -3.76 -1.73
CA LEU A 214 -21.42 -3.80 -1.28
C LEU A 214 -21.82 -2.51 -0.56
N TRP A 215 -21.68 -1.38 -1.26
CA TRP A 215 -22.12 -0.09 -0.74
C TRP A 215 -23.65 -0.01 -0.66
N ARG A 216 -24.19 -0.12 0.56
CA ARG A 216 -25.62 0.12 0.82
C ARG A 216 -25.99 1.54 0.41
N HIS A 217 -27.16 1.68 -0.23
CA HIS A 217 -27.76 2.97 -0.62
C HIS A 217 -26.82 3.94 -1.35
N ARG A 218 -25.83 3.43 -2.10
CA ARG A 218 -24.82 4.24 -2.79
C ARG A 218 -24.04 5.18 -1.85
N ASN A 219 -23.82 4.76 -0.59
CA ASN A 219 -23.06 5.52 0.42
C ASN A 219 -21.61 5.85 0.01
N TYR A 220 -21.08 5.24 -1.06
CA TYR A 220 -19.79 5.62 -1.66
C TYR A 220 -19.78 7.07 -2.15
N ALA A 221 -20.95 7.64 -2.44
CA ALA A 221 -21.11 8.97 -2.99
C ALA A 221 -21.57 10.03 -1.97
N GLN A 222 -21.82 9.62 -0.73
CA GLN A 222 -22.22 10.50 0.36
C GLN A 222 -20.99 10.90 1.16
N PHE A 223 -20.81 12.17 1.48
CA PHE A 223 -19.72 12.69 2.30
C PHE A 223 -20.33 13.60 3.35
N ASP A 224 -19.70 13.71 4.52
CA ASP A 224 -20.35 14.34 5.67
C ASP A 224 -20.39 15.86 5.50
N ARG A 225 -19.24 16.46 5.20
CA ARG A 225 -19.09 17.91 4.95
C ARG A 225 -18.09 18.19 3.81
N PRO A 226 -18.36 17.69 2.59
CA PRO A 226 -17.43 17.87 1.48
C PRO A 226 -17.42 19.33 1.02
N LYS A 227 -16.23 19.94 0.97
CA LYS A 227 -16.01 21.16 0.18
C LYS A 227 -16.20 20.88 -1.30
N MET A 228 -15.64 19.76 -1.76
CA MET A 228 -15.75 19.26 -3.13
C MET A 228 -15.49 17.76 -3.15
N VAL A 229 -16.09 17.05 -4.12
CA VAL A 229 -15.91 15.61 -4.34
C VAL A 229 -15.46 15.39 -5.77
N TRP A 230 -14.56 14.42 -5.95
CA TRP A 230 -14.05 14.02 -7.26
C TRP A 230 -14.13 12.51 -7.42
N ARG A 231 -14.46 12.09 -8.64
CA ARG A 231 -14.30 10.70 -9.09
C ARG A 231 -12.92 10.60 -9.74
N VAL A 232 -12.11 9.64 -9.30
CA VAL A 232 -10.77 9.34 -9.81
C VAL A 232 -10.73 7.87 -10.22
N ASP A 233 -10.31 7.62 -11.46
CA ASP A 233 -10.10 6.27 -11.99
C ASP A 233 -8.79 6.23 -12.80
N ARG A 234 -8.53 5.12 -13.51
CA ARG A 234 -7.34 4.99 -14.37
C ARG A 234 -7.26 6.05 -15.47
N SER A 235 -8.41 6.50 -15.97
CA SER A 235 -8.55 7.44 -17.09
C SER A 235 -8.30 8.88 -16.66
N GLY A 236 -8.63 9.24 -15.42
CA GLY A 236 -8.34 10.57 -14.89
C GLY A 236 -9.15 10.91 -13.65
N HIS A 237 -9.47 12.19 -13.51
CA HIS A 237 -10.29 12.71 -12.43
C HIS A 237 -11.37 13.65 -13.00
N ALA A 238 -12.53 13.66 -12.38
CA ALA A 238 -13.62 14.58 -12.71
C ALA A 238 -14.34 15.05 -11.44
N PRO A 239 -14.81 16.30 -11.37
CA PRO A 239 -15.72 16.73 -10.32
C PRO A 239 -16.95 15.80 -10.27
N PHE A 240 -17.38 15.46 -9.06
CA PHE A 240 -18.52 14.59 -8.83
C PHE A 240 -19.57 15.33 -8.00
N ILE A 241 -20.78 15.46 -8.55
CA ILE A 241 -21.91 16.13 -7.89
C ILE A 241 -22.80 15.04 -7.30
N SER A 242 -22.82 14.87 -5.97
CA SER A 242 -23.61 13.78 -5.34
C SER A 242 -25.12 13.87 -5.61
N ARG A 243 -25.62 15.07 -5.95
CA ARG A 243 -27.03 15.31 -6.31
C ARG A 243 -27.45 14.69 -7.66
N SER A 244 -26.51 14.31 -8.53
CA SER A 244 -26.82 13.76 -9.86
C SER A 244 -27.01 12.24 -9.88
N ILE A 245 -27.09 11.59 -8.71
CA ILE A 245 -27.36 10.16 -8.60
C ILE A 245 -28.87 9.97 -8.83
N ASN A 246 -29.30 10.02 -10.09
CA ASN A 246 -30.62 9.55 -10.47
C ASN A 246 -30.73 8.06 -10.10
N GLU A 247 -31.85 7.67 -9.49
CA GLU A 247 -32.11 6.29 -9.04
C GLU A 247 -31.93 5.26 -10.18
N ASN A 248 -32.04 5.69 -11.44
CA ASN A 248 -32.05 4.84 -12.63
C ASN A 248 -30.74 4.77 -13.45
N LEU A 249 -29.68 5.48 -13.09
CA LEU A 249 -28.38 5.40 -13.79
C LEU A 249 -27.33 4.79 -12.86
N GLY A 250 -27.11 3.48 -12.98
CA GLY A 250 -25.92 2.87 -12.40
C GLY A 250 -24.69 3.43 -13.10
N ASP A 251 -23.69 3.90 -12.34
CA ASP A 251 -22.40 4.21 -12.97
C ASP A 251 -21.93 2.93 -13.67
N PRO A 252 -21.60 2.98 -14.98
CA PRO A 252 -21.09 1.82 -15.68
C PRO A 252 -19.75 1.44 -15.06
N ILE A 253 -19.77 0.39 -14.24
CA ILE A 253 -18.61 -0.47 -14.09
C ILE A 253 -18.59 -1.25 -15.40
N ASP A 254 -17.54 -1.08 -16.21
CA ASP A 254 -17.37 -1.82 -17.46
C ASP A 254 -17.61 -3.30 -17.20
N LEU A 255 -18.68 -3.86 -17.80
CA LEU A 255 -19.07 -5.27 -17.69
C LEU A 255 -17.96 -6.23 -18.18
N ALA A 256 -16.92 -5.70 -18.84
CA ALA A 256 -15.74 -6.44 -19.25
C ALA A 256 -14.90 -6.98 -18.08
N GLU A 257 -14.99 -6.39 -16.88
CA GLU A 257 -14.22 -6.85 -15.70
C GLU A 257 -14.91 -7.97 -14.91
N GLN A 258 -16.15 -8.34 -15.24
CA GLN A 258 -16.86 -9.46 -14.59
C GLN A 258 -16.32 -10.85 -14.98
N GLY A 259 -15.50 -10.94 -16.03
CA GLY A 259 -15.06 -12.21 -16.62
C GLY A 259 -13.80 -12.85 -16.01
N LEU A 260 -13.11 -12.19 -15.06
CA LEU A 260 -11.81 -12.67 -14.55
C LEU A 260 -11.87 -13.34 -13.17
N ASP A 261 -12.88 -13.05 -12.35
CA ASP A 261 -12.96 -13.58 -10.97
C ASP A 261 -13.81 -14.86 -10.84
N GLN A 262 -14.49 -15.32 -11.90
CA GLN A 262 -15.33 -16.53 -11.85
C GLN A 262 -14.61 -17.85 -12.17
N GLN A 263 -13.31 -17.85 -12.49
CA GLN A 263 -12.61 -19.09 -12.88
C GLN A 263 -11.94 -19.87 -11.73
N VAL A 264 -12.11 -19.50 -10.46
CA VAL A 264 -11.45 -20.21 -9.33
C VAL A 264 -12.43 -20.86 -8.34
N ILE A 265 -13.74 -20.82 -8.59
CA ILE A 265 -14.73 -21.53 -7.75
C ILE A 265 -15.69 -22.34 -8.62
N SER A 266 -15.18 -23.38 -9.27
CA SER A 266 -15.96 -24.58 -9.60
C SER A 266 -15.03 -25.79 -9.57
N GLY A 267 -14.91 -26.37 -8.39
CA GLY A 267 -14.04 -27.50 -8.10
C GLY A 267 -14.37 -28.09 -6.73
N ALA A 268 -15.61 -28.55 -6.59
CA ALA A 268 -16.07 -29.55 -5.62
C ALA A 268 -17.40 -30.12 -6.10
#